data_AF-A9B9Q3-F1
#
_entry.id   AF-A9B9Q3-F1
#
_cell.length_a   1.000
_cell.length_b   1.000
_cell.length_c   1.000
_cell.angle_alpha   90.00
_cell.angle_beta   90.00
_cell.angle_gamma   90.00
#
_symmetry.space_group_name_H-M   'P 1'
#
loop_
_entity.id
_entity.type
_entity.pdbx_description
1 polymer ?
#
loop_
_entity_poly.entity_id
_entity_poly.type
_entity_poly.pdbx_seq_one_letter_code
_entity_poly.pdbx_strand_id
1 'polypeptide(L)' 'MLENPKKLKGQELASYIEQNREKFKGNGDELCLAAGYGITREDGSTKCNLSSFINELDKSAKIKKRFITPET' A
#
# COMPACT_ATOMS: atom_id res chain seq x y z
N MET A 1 14.43 -1.21 19.27
CA MET A 1 13.06 -0.70 19.09
C MET A 1 12.69 -1.04 17.66
N LEU A 2 11.81 -2.01 17.44
CA LEU A 2 11.41 -2.42 16.09
C LEU A 2 10.44 -1.34 15.60
N GLU A 3 10.95 -0.41 14.79
CA GLU A 3 10.14 0.65 14.20
C GLU A 3 9.04 -0.02 13.37
N ASN A 4 7.77 0.12 13.79
CA ASN A 4 6.65 -0.33 12.98
C ASN A 4 6.80 0.32 11.59
N PRO A 5 6.89 -0.47 10.50
CA PRO A 5 7.05 0.09 9.17
C PRO A 5 5.91 1.08 8.93
N LYS A 6 6.27 2.35 8.76
CA LYS A 6 5.31 3.44 8.61
C LYS A 6 4.41 3.10 7.41
N LYS A 7 3.12 2.91 7.67
CA LYS A 7 2.12 2.58 6.64
C LYS A 7 2.17 3.62 5.53
N LEU A 8 2.59 3.20 4.35
CA LEU A 8 2.60 4.06 3.15
C LEU A 8 1.15 4.38 2.77
N LYS A 9 0.85 5.62 2.39
CA LYS A 9 -0.53 6.05 2.05
C LYS A 9 -0.54 6.86 0.77
N GLY A 10 -1.70 6.94 0.12
CA GLY A 10 -1.91 7.85 -1.00
C GLY A 10 -0.89 7.62 -2.12
N GLN A 11 -0.32 8.71 -2.64
CA GLN A 11 0.63 8.66 -3.75
C GLN A 11 1.93 7.93 -3.39
N GLU A 12 2.38 7.95 -2.13
CA GLU A 12 3.59 7.22 -1.72
C GLU A 12 3.40 5.71 -1.83
N LEU A 13 2.21 5.21 -1.45
CA LEU A 13 1.86 3.80 -1.61
C LEU A 13 1.85 3.40 -3.08
N ALA A 14 1.20 4.19 -3.93
CA ALA A 14 1.13 3.93 -5.38
C ALA A 14 2.52 3.94 -6.03
N SER A 15 3.35 4.94 -5.72
CA SER A 15 4.73 5.04 -6.22
C SER A 15 5.59 3.88 -5.73
N TYR A 16 5.43 3.47 -4.47
CA TYR A 16 6.16 2.33 -3.92
C TYR A 16 5.80 1.03 -4.62
N ILE A 17 4.50 0.79 -4.89
CA ILE A 17 4.05 -0.39 -5.62
C ILE A 17 4.63 -0.39 -7.03
N GLU A 18 4.53 0.72 -7.76
CA GLU A 18 5.07 0.81 -9.12
C GLU A 18 6.59 0.55 -9.17
N GLN A 19 7.35 1.10 -8.23
CA GLN A 19 8.81 0.91 -8.19
C GLN A 19 9.24 -0.48 -7.71
N ASN A 20 8.41 -1.15 -6.89
CA ASN A 20 8.78 -2.44 -6.29
C ASN A 20 8.00 -3.63 -6.87
N ARG A 21 6.99 -3.43 -7.73
CA ARG A 21 6.22 -4.53 -8.36
C ARG A 21 7.11 -5.54 -9.06
N GLU A 22 8.18 -5.06 -9.69
CA GLU A 22 9.16 -5.89 -10.40
C GLU A 22 10.06 -6.65 -9.41
N LYS A 23 10.46 -6.00 -8.32
CA LYS A 23 11.21 -6.63 -7.22
C LYS A 23 10.44 -7.76 -6.57
N PHE A 24 9.14 -7.58 -6.36
CA PHE A 24 8.28 -8.59 -5.75
C PHE A 24 7.72 -9.60 -6.77
N LYS A 25 8.09 -9.54 -8.06
CA LYS A 25 7.59 -10.45 -9.12
C LYS A 25 6.05 -10.60 -9.15
N GLY A 26 5.32 -9.55 -8.77
CA GLY A 26 3.85 -9.60 -8.66
C GLY A 26 3.32 -10.27 -7.39
N ASN A 27 4.17 -10.60 -6.41
CA ASN A 27 3.75 -11.15 -5.12
C ASN A 27 3.17 -10.04 -4.23
N GLY A 28 1.86 -9.81 -4.39
CA GLY A 28 1.14 -8.71 -3.73
C GLY A 28 1.13 -8.79 -2.20
N ASP A 29 1.25 -9.99 -1.62
CA ASP A 29 1.28 -10.18 -0.16
C ASP A 29 2.57 -9.61 0.45
N GLU A 30 3.74 -9.94 -0.11
CA GLU A 30 5.02 -9.38 0.33
C GLU A 30 5.07 -7.86 0.17
N LEU A 31 4.55 -7.36 -0.94
CA LEU A 31 4.53 -5.93 -1.22
C LEU A 31 3.64 -5.19 -0.20
N CYS A 32 2.49 -5.76 0.14
CA CYS A 32 1.60 -5.24 1.16
C CYS A 32 2.24 -5.25 2.57
N LEU A 33 2.92 -6.35 2.93
CA LEU A 33 3.68 -6.44 4.18
C LEU A 33 4.76 -5.36 4.24
N ALA A 34 5.54 -5.22 3.16
CA ALA A 34 6.61 -4.23 3.03
C ALA A 34 6.08 -2.78 3.06
N ALA A 35 4.87 -2.54 2.54
CA ALA A 35 4.19 -1.25 2.61
C ALA A 35 3.64 -0.90 4.01
N GLY A 36 3.83 -1.77 5.00
CA GLY A 36 3.40 -1.59 6.38
C GLY A 36 1.98 -2.05 6.68
N TYR A 37 1.34 -2.76 5.74
CA TYR A 37 -0.02 -3.28 5.90
C TYR A 37 -0.06 -4.70 6.48
N GLY A 38 1.05 -5.19 7.02
CA GLY A 38 1.06 -6.43 7.80
C GLY A 38 0.21 -6.33 9.06
N ILE A 39 -0.61 -7.35 9.28
CA ILE A 39 -1.32 -7.59 10.54
C ILE A 39 -0.81 -8.88 11.16
N THR A 40 -0.36 -8.79 12.40
CA THR A 40 -0.05 -9.96 13.21
C THR A 40 -1.36 -10.53 13.75
N ARG A 41 -1.62 -11.80 13.45
CA ARG A 41 -2.76 -12.54 14.00
C ARG A 41 -2.44 -13.06 15.39
N GLU A 42 -3.46 -13.47 16.13
CA GLU A 42 -3.32 -14.06 17.47
C GLU A 42 -2.42 -15.31 17.50
N ASP A 43 -2.34 -16.01 16.37
CA ASP A 43 -1.45 -17.16 16.13
C ASP A 43 0.03 -16.78 15.95
N GLY A 44 0.37 -15.48 16.00
CA GLY A 44 1.73 -14.96 15.76
C GLY A 44 2.12 -14.85 14.28
N SER A 45 1.27 -15.33 13.36
CA SER A 45 1.48 -15.19 11.92
C SER A 45 1.18 -13.77 11.44
N THR A 46 2.09 -13.20 10.65
CA THR A 46 1.89 -11.89 9.98
C THR A 46 1.32 -12.11 8.59
N LYS A 47 0.19 -11.48 8.29
CA LYS A 47 -0.45 -11.51 6.97
C LYS A 47 -0.72 -10.12 6.44
N CYS A 48 -0.75 -9.96 5.11
CA CYS A 48 -1.20 -8.73 4.50
C CYS A 48 -2.65 -8.40 4.89
N ASN A 49 -2.90 -7.17 5.34
CA ASN A 49 -4.24 -6.59 5.43
C ASN A 49 -4.64 -6.01 4.07
N LEU A 50 -5.04 -6.91 3.17
CA LEU A 50 -5.35 -6.59 1.78
C LEU A 50 -6.50 -5.58 1.67
N SER A 51 -7.50 -5.64 2.55
CA SER A 51 -8.59 -4.66 2.59
C SER A 51 -8.09 -3.25 2.89
N SER A 52 -7.24 -3.07 3.91
CA SER A 52 -6.69 -1.75 4.23
C SER A 52 -5.77 -1.25 3.12
N PHE A 53 -4.96 -2.15 2.55
CA PHE A 53 -4.04 -1.84 1.46
C PHE A 53 -4.77 -1.37 0.20
N ILE A 54 -5.79 -2.11 -0.25
CA ILE A 54 -6.61 -1.75 -1.42
C ILE A 54 -7.41 -0.48 -1.14
N ASN A 55 -7.97 -0.31 0.05
CA ASN A 55 -8.73 0.90 0.40
C ASN A 55 -7.86 2.16 0.31
N GLU A 56 -6.62 2.10 0.79
CA GLU A 56 -5.70 3.24 0.69
C GLU A 56 -5.18 3.46 -0.74
N LEU A 57 -5.04 2.38 -1.53
CA LEU A 57 -4.81 2.46 -2.96
C LEU A 57 -5.95 3.12 -3.73
N ASP A 58 -7.21 2.74 -3.47
CA ASP A 58 -8.39 3.34 -4.11
C ASP A 58 -8.48 4.83 -3.79
N LYS A 59 -8.24 5.21 -2.53
CA LYS A 59 -8.14 6.62 -2.13
C LYS A 59 -7.01 7.33 -2.87
N SER A 60 -5.85 6.70 -3.05
CA SER A 60 -4.74 7.28 -3.83
C SER A 60 -5.11 7.51 -5.30
N ALA A 61 -5.83 6.58 -5.92
CA ALA A 61 -6.30 6.69 -7.29
C ALA A 61 -7.35 7.80 -7.45
N LYS A 62 -8.22 7.98 -6.44
CA LYS A 62 -9.19 9.09 -6.39
C LYS A 62 -8.53 10.45 -6.21
N ILE A 63 -7.43 10.54 -5.44
CA ILE A 63 -6.66 11.79 -5.29
C ILE A 63 -6.09 12.23 -6.65
N LYS A 64 -5.59 11.29 -7.48
CA LYS A 64 -5.12 11.61 -8.84
C LYS A 64 -6.22 12.25 -9.69
N LYS A 65 -7.47 11.81 -9.60
CA LYS A 65 -8.59 12.40 -10.37
C LYS A 65 -8.98 13.81 -9.93
N ARG A 66 -8.67 14.23 -8.69
CA ARG A 66 -9.08 15.56 -8.18
C ARG A 66 -8.11 16.69 -8.57
N PHE A 67 -6.93 16.37 -9.10
CA PHE A 67 -5.94 17.35 -9.58
C PHE A 67 -5.92 17.51 -11.11
N ILE A 68 -6.79 16.79 -11.84
CA ILE A 68 -6.89 16.84 -13.31
C ILE A 68 -8.36 17.11 -13.71
N THR A 69 -8.86 18.27 -13.31
CA THR A 69 -9.89 18.98 -14.06
C THR A 69 -9.40 20.42 -14.21
N PRO A 70 -8.83 20.81 -15.36
CA PRO A 70 -8.94 22.20 -15.77
C PRO A 70 -10.42 22.43 -16.06
N GLU A 71 -11.10 23.09 -15.13
CA GLU A 71 -12.40 23.69 -15.42
C GLU A 71 -12.18 24.63 -16.61
N THR A 72 -12.77 24.27 -17.76
CA THR A 72 -12.81 25.09 -18.98
C THR A 72 -13.98 26.03 -18.89
#